data_AF-A0A7S2BIE1-F1
#
_entry.id   AF-A0A7S2BIE1-F1
#
_cell.length_a   1.000
_cell.length_b   1.000
_cell.length_c   1.000
_cell.angle_alpha   90.00
_cell.angle_beta   90.00
_cell.angle_gamma   90.00
#
_symmetry.space_group_name_H-M   'P 1'
#
loop_
_entity.id
_entity.type
_entity.pdbx_description
1 polymer ?
#
loop_
_entity_poly.entity_id
_entity_poly.type
_entity_poly.pdbx_seq_one_letter_code
_entity_poly.pdbx_strand_id
1 'polypeptide(L)'
;HDNVRAEFEAYKKQQEEAMSDAIAKMEEYKAIVQQVHTKKHGLLRKQTRKKRMFGQAWHVKHFTLVGATLLHKDVPKEGKPAGPEKAFQMTVDTTISQEHTEKFAFVVKTGDNELVLKALDQAEMDDWVKEITASLAAMQTSSSDERAQLAQLASLGSGAAEEDDE
;
A
#
# COMPACT_ATOMS: atom_id res chain seq x y z
N HIS A 1 2.35 54.92 -6.77
CA HIS A 1 2.08 53.77 -7.65
C HIS A 1 2.79 52.50 -7.18
N ASP A 2 3.91 52.60 -6.46
CA ASP A 2 4.70 51.44 -6.04
C ASP A 2 4.08 50.61 -4.91
N ASN A 3 3.31 51.23 -4.00
CA ASN A 3 2.68 50.53 -2.87
C ASN A 3 1.61 49.52 -3.33
N VAL A 4 0.83 49.87 -4.35
CA VAL A 4 -0.23 48.99 -4.91
C VAL A 4 0.40 47.79 -5.63
N ARG A 5 1.59 47.97 -6.22
CA ARG A 5 2.31 46.90 -6.91
C ARG A 5 2.91 45.90 -5.91
N ALA A 6 3.47 46.40 -4.80
CA ALA A 6 3.97 45.56 -3.71
C ALA A 6 2.84 44.79 -3.01
N GLU A 7 1.69 45.42 -2.77
CA GLU A 7 0.51 44.75 -2.21
C GLU A 7 -0.04 43.67 -3.16
N PHE A 8 -0.04 43.93 -4.48
CA PHE A 8 -0.46 42.96 -5.49
C PHE A 8 0.50 41.76 -5.59
N GLU A 9 1.81 42.00 -5.52
CA GLU A 9 2.83 40.94 -5.51
C GLU A 9 2.75 40.10 -4.23
N ALA A 10 2.53 40.72 -3.07
CA ALA A 10 2.32 40.01 -1.81
C ALA A 10 1.03 39.16 -1.85
N TYR A 11 -0.07 39.70 -2.37
CA TYR A 11 -1.32 38.97 -2.54
C TYR A 11 -1.17 37.78 -3.49
N LYS A 12 -0.49 37.97 -4.61
CA LYS A 12 -0.21 36.90 -5.58
C LYS A 12 0.63 35.79 -4.96
N LYS A 13 1.70 36.15 -4.23
CA LYS A 13 2.55 35.19 -3.52
C LYS A 13 1.75 34.41 -2.47
N GLN A 14 0.90 35.08 -1.71
CA GLN A 14 0.04 34.43 -0.70
C GLN A 14 -0.99 33.48 -1.35
N GLN A 15 -1.49 33.82 -2.54
CA GLN A 15 -2.37 32.94 -3.32
C GLN A 15 -1.63 31.71 -3.86
N GLU A 16 -0.40 31.88 -4.35
CA GLU A 16 0.45 30.78 -4.83
C GLU A 16 0.84 29.83 -3.69
N GLU A 17 1.22 30.35 -2.52
CA GLU A 17 1.51 29.56 -1.31
C GLU A 17 0.26 28.79 -0.85
N ALA A 18 -0.90 29.45 -0.76
CA ALA A 18 -2.15 28.79 -0.39
C ALA A 18 -2.59 27.71 -1.40
N MET A 19 -2.33 27.92 -2.69
CA MET A 19 -2.62 26.94 -3.73
C MET A 19 -1.68 25.74 -3.65
N SER A 20 -0.38 25.98 -3.41
CA SER A 20 0.61 24.92 -3.18
C SER A 20 0.26 24.07 -1.96
N ASP A 21 -0.10 24.69 -0.83
CA ASP A 21 -0.52 24.00 0.38
C ASP A 21 -1.80 23.18 0.18
N ALA A 22 -2.75 23.71 -0.60
CA ALA A 22 -3.97 22.99 -0.95
C ALA A 22 -3.70 21.76 -1.82
N ILE A 23 -2.77 21.86 -2.79
CA ILE A 23 -2.35 20.74 -3.63
C ILE A 23 -1.67 19.66 -2.78
N ALA A 24 -0.72 20.05 -1.92
CA ALA A 24 -0.03 19.10 -1.02
C ALA A 24 -1.01 18.35 -0.11
N LYS A 25 -1.98 19.06 0.50
CA LYS A 25 -3.04 18.43 1.32
C LYS A 25 -3.95 17.51 0.51
N MET A 26 -4.24 17.85 -0.74
CA MET A 26 -5.01 16.96 -1.63
C MET A 26 -4.23 15.69 -1.98
N GLU A 27 -2.92 15.79 -2.18
CA GLU A 27 -2.06 14.63 -2.42
C GLU A 27 -1.97 13.72 -1.19
N GLU A 28 -1.79 14.30 0.00
CA GLU A 28 -1.82 13.57 1.28
C GLU A 28 -3.16 12.86 1.48
N TYR A 29 -4.28 13.55 1.23
CA TYR A 29 -5.61 12.96 1.36
C TYR A 29 -5.83 11.82 0.36
N LYS A 30 -5.37 11.97 -0.89
CA LYS A 30 -5.42 10.90 -1.90
C LYS A 30 -4.62 9.68 -1.45
N ALA A 31 -3.43 9.88 -0.88
CA ALA A 31 -2.61 8.80 -0.35
C ALA A 31 -3.32 8.06 0.80
N ILE A 32 -3.90 8.78 1.76
CA ILE A 32 -4.67 8.20 2.87
C ILE A 32 -5.87 7.41 2.35
N VAL A 33 -6.65 7.97 1.42
CA VAL A 33 -7.81 7.27 0.84
C VAL A 33 -7.38 6.00 0.10
N GLN A 34 -6.28 6.02 -0.64
CA GLN A 34 -5.74 4.83 -1.29
C GLN A 34 -5.28 3.74 -0.31
N GLN A 35 -4.81 4.14 0.89
CA GLN A 35 -4.43 3.19 1.93
C GLN A 35 -5.63 2.54 2.62
N VAL A 36 -6.79 3.21 2.68
CA VAL A 36 -8.00 2.73 3.38
C VAL A 36 -9.02 2.09 2.41
N HIS A 37 -8.88 2.30 1.10
CA HIS A 37 -9.79 1.71 0.13
C HIS A 37 -9.64 0.19 0.02
N THR A 38 -10.76 -0.51 0.09
CA THR A 38 -10.81 -1.95 -0.20
C THR A 38 -10.66 -2.17 -1.71
N LYS A 39 -9.57 -2.80 -2.14
CA LYS A 39 -9.28 -3.06 -3.55
C LYS A 39 -9.93 -4.35 -4.05
N LYS A 40 -9.87 -5.41 -3.25
CA LYS A 40 -10.44 -6.72 -3.57
C LYS A 40 -10.88 -7.44 -2.31
N HIS A 41 -11.96 -8.20 -2.39
CA HIS A 41 -12.36 -9.13 -1.35
C HIS A 41 -12.90 -10.41 -1.99
N GLY A 42 -12.84 -11.52 -1.26
CA GLY A 42 -13.26 -12.81 -1.78
C GLY A 42 -12.88 -13.97 -0.87
N LEU A 43 -13.21 -15.18 -1.30
CA LEU A 43 -12.92 -16.40 -0.55
C LEU A 43 -11.64 -17.03 -1.07
N LEU A 44 -10.67 -17.26 -0.19
CA LEU A 44 -9.47 -18.02 -0.52
C LEU A 44 -9.27 -19.13 0.51
N ARG A 45 -8.62 -20.21 0.08
CA ARG A 45 -8.15 -21.24 0.99
C ARG A 45 -6.77 -20.84 1.49
N LYS A 46 -6.62 -20.70 2.80
CA LYS A 46 -5.33 -20.48 3.46
C LYS A 46 -4.76 -21.82 3.92
N GLN A 47 -3.52 -22.10 3.58
CA GLN A 47 -2.80 -23.23 4.12
C GLN A 47 -2.40 -22.93 5.57
N THR A 48 -2.64 -23.87 6.48
CA THR A 48 -2.15 -23.76 7.86
C THR A 48 -0.89 -24.60 8.04
N ARG A 49 0.19 -23.96 8.50
CA ARG A 49 1.39 -24.66 8.98
C ARG A 49 1.07 -25.32 10.33
N LYS A 50 0.40 -26.48 10.34
CA LYS A 50 0.27 -27.26 11.58
C LYS A 50 1.62 -27.90 11.91
N LYS A 51 2.10 -27.66 13.14
CA LYS A 51 3.45 -28.02 13.57
C LYS A 51 3.74 -29.52 13.68
N ARG A 52 2.77 -30.44 13.76
CA ARG A 52 3.08 -31.88 13.92
C ARG A 52 1.98 -32.81 13.34
N MET A 53 2.42 -33.64 12.38
CA MET A 53 1.95 -35.00 12.04
C MET A 53 0.72 -35.29 11.17
N PHE A 54 -0.15 -34.37 10.77
CA PHE A 54 -1.27 -34.71 9.86
C PHE A 54 -1.54 -33.65 8.80
N GLY A 55 -0.83 -33.77 7.66
CA GLY A 55 -1.17 -33.12 6.39
C GLY A 55 -1.16 -31.59 6.38
N GLN A 56 -0.95 -31.00 5.20
CA GLN A 56 -1.23 -29.58 4.99
C GLN A 56 -2.76 -29.40 4.94
N ALA A 57 -3.32 -28.70 5.93
CA ALA A 57 -4.76 -28.44 5.97
C ALA A 57 -5.08 -27.06 5.35
N TRP A 58 -6.00 -27.06 4.40
CA TRP A 58 -6.53 -25.88 3.73
C TRP A 58 -7.84 -25.42 4.39
N HIS A 59 -7.92 -24.14 4.72
CA HIS A 59 -9.12 -23.55 5.34
C HIS A 59 -9.65 -22.39 4.51
N VAL A 60 -10.93 -22.44 4.16
CA VAL A 60 -11.61 -21.31 3.52
C VAL A 60 -11.68 -20.14 4.50
N LYS A 61 -11.22 -18.97 4.07
CA LYS A 61 -11.31 -17.70 4.79
C LYS A 61 -11.84 -16.64 3.84
N HIS A 62 -12.51 -15.64 4.40
CA HIS A 62 -12.79 -14.42 3.67
C HIS A 62 -11.57 -13.50 3.76
N PHE A 63 -11.04 -13.10 2.62
CA PHE A 63 -9.91 -12.18 2.50
C PHE A 63 -10.39 -10.82 1.99
N THR A 64 -9.71 -9.77 2.44
CA THR A 64 -9.95 -8.39 2.01
C THR A 64 -8.60 -7.69 1.90
N LEU A 65 -8.29 -7.20 0.71
CA LEU A 65 -7.13 -6.38 0.43
C LEU A 65 -7.50 -4.90 0.63
N VAL A 66 -6.91 -4.27 1.64
CA VAL A 66 -7.09 -2.86 1.97
C VAL A 66 -5.73 -2.19 1.89
N GLY A 67 -5.54 -1.28 0.93
CA GLY A 67 -4.23 -0.68 0.67
C GLY A 67 -3.14 -1.74 0.45
N ALA A 68 -2.26 -1.89 1.43
CA ALA A 68 -1.13 -2.84 1.46
C ALA A 68 -1.32 -3.99 2.46
N THR A 69 -2.54 -4.20 2.96
CA THR A 69 -2.82 -5.14 4.05
C THR A 69 -3.84 -6.17 3.61
N LEU A 70 -3.51 -7.46 3.77
CA LEU A 70 -4.42 -8.57 3.57
C LEU A 70 -5.08 -8.93 4.90
N LEU A 71 -6.33 -8.51 5.07
CA LEU A 71 -7.18 -8.88 6.19
C LEU A 71 -7.84 -10.22 5.90
N HIS A 72 -7.96 -11.08 6.90
CA HIS A 72 -8.67 -12.33 6.75
C HIS A 72 -9.40 -12.77 8.01
N LYS A 73 -10.58 -13.36 7.82
CA LYS A 73 -11.42 -13.90 8.89
C LYS A 73 -12.06 -15.22 8.52
N ASP A 74 -12.51 -15.94 9.53
CA ASP A 74 -13.21 -17.20 9.35
C ASP A 74 -14.57 -16.93 8.73
N VAL A 75 -14.98 -17.78 7.77
CA VAL A 75 -16.33 -17.71 7.22
C VAL A 75 -17.31 -18.05 8.35
N PRO A 76 -18.34 -17.23 8.60
CA PRO A 76 -19.36 -17.53 9.60
C PRO A 76 -19.93 -18.92 9.35
N LYS A 77 -20.03 -19.73 10.41
CA LYS A 77 -20.75 -21.01 10.37
C LYS A 77 -22.05 -20.81 11.12
N GLU A 78 -23.11 -21.53 10.74
CA GLU A 78 -24.38 -21.47 11.46
C GLU A 78 -24.14 -21.64 12.98
N GLY A 79 -24.63 -20.67 13.76
CA GLY A 79 -24.48 -20.66 15.21
C GLY A 79 -23.10 -20.27 15.76
N LYS A 80 -22.14 -19.83 14.93
CA LYS A 80 -20.82 -19.34 15.38
C LYS A 80 -20.47 -17.99 14.76
N PRO A 81 -20.14 -16.97 15.56
CA PRO A 81 -19.65 -15.69 15.03
C PRO A 81 -18.38 -15.92 14.22
N ALA A 82 -18.15 -15.04 13.23
CA ALA A 82 -16.87 -15.02 12.52
C ALA A 82 -15.73 -14.89 13.54
N GLY A 83 -14.67 -15.68 13.35
CA GLY A 83 -13.47 -15.58 14.17
C GLY A 83 -12.82 -14.18 14.06
N PRO A 84 -11.90 -13.84 14.98
CA PRO A 84 -11.24 -12.54 14.95
C PRO A 84 -10.55 -12.30 13.61
N GLU A 85 -10.67 -11.09 13.10
CA GLU A 85 -9.97 -10.66 11.90
C GLU A 85 -8.46 -10.62 12.17
N LYS A 86 -7.69 -11.11 11.20
CA LYS A 86 -6.22 -11.14 11.27
C LYS A 86 -5.67 -10.39 10.08
N ALA A 87 -4.66 -9.56 10.33
CA ALA A 87 -3.97 -8.82 9.30
C ALA A 87 -2.66 -9.50 8.90
N PHE A 88 -2.39 -9.50 7.60
CA PHE A 88 -1.08 -9.77 7.03
C PHE A 88 -0.62 -8.49 6.35
N GLN A 89 0.31 -7.79 7.00
CA GLN A 89 0.84 -6.52 6.51
C GLN A 89 1.89 -6.79 5.43
N MET A 90 1.70 -6.22 4.24
CA MET A 90 2.72 -6.24 3.21
C MET A 90 3.63 -5.02 3.35
N THR A 91 4.90 -5.25 3.08
CA THR A 91 5.98 -4.24 3.04
C THR A 91 6.65 -4.25 1.65
N VAL A 92 7.54 -3.31 1.40
CA VAL A 92 8.16 -3.10 0.08
C VAL A 92 8.98 -4.32 -0.41
N ASP A 93 9.48 -5.13 0.51
CA ASP A 93 10.19 -6.40 0.27
C ASP A 93 9.25 -7.61 0.08
N THR A 94 7.92 -7.39 0.06
CA THR A 94 6.97 -8.47 -0.15
C THR A 94 7.11 -9.04 -1.55
N THR A 95 7.20 -10.37 -1.64
CA THR A 95 7.27 -11.12 -2.89
C THR A 95 6.05 -12.00 -3.07
N ILE A 96 5.62 -12.20 -4.32
CA ILE A 96 4.55 -13.11 -4.69
C ILE A 96 5.13 -14.20 -5.59
N SER A 97 4.87 -15.47 -5.27
CA SER A 97 5.24 -16.60 -6.12
C SER A 97 4.01 -17.43 -6.48
N GLN A 98 3.89 -17.80 -7.75
CA GLN A 98 2.87 -18.75 -8.21
C GLN A 98 3.40 -20.19 -8.29
N GLU A 99 4.67 -20.40 -7.96
CA GLU A 99 5.29 -21.72 -7.95
C GLU A 99 4.92 -22.44 -6.65
N HIS A 100 3.85 -23.25 -6.72
CA HIS A 100 3.42 -24.10 -5.63
C HIS A 100 2.96 -25.46 -6.17
N THR A 101 3.08 -26.52 -5.36
CA THR A 101 2.72 -27.90 -5.76
C THR A 101 1.23 -28.12 -5.97
N GLU A 102 0.41 -27.21 -5.44
CA GLU A 102 -1.06 -27.25 -5.52
C GLU A 102 -1.56 -26.35 -6.64
N LYS A 103 -2.53 -26.83 -7.41
CA LYS A 103 -3.15 -26.03 -8.48
C LYS A 103 -3.79 -24.76 -7.92
N PHE A 104 -3.63 -23.66 -8.65
CA PHE A 104 -4.20 -22.34 -8.33
C PHE A 104 -3.75 -21.81 -6.95
N ALA A 105 -2.59 -22.27 -6.48
CA ALA A 105 -2.00 -21.81 -5.24
C ALA A 105 -0.87 -20.82 -5.52
N PHE A 106 -0.77 -19.82 -4.66
CA PHE A 106 0.24 -18.79 -4.71
C PHE A 106 0.68 -18.44 -3.28
N VAL A 107 1.87 -17.88 -3.18
CA VAL A 107 2.54 -17.57 -1.93
C VAL A 107 2.79 -16.07 -1.88
N VAL A 108 2.39 -15.43 -0.78
CA VAL A 108 2.76 -14.06 -0.46
C VAL A 108 3.73 -14.11 0.72
N LYS A 109 4.95 -13.63 0.53
CA LYS A 109 6.01 -13.69 1.54
C LYS A 109 6.52 -12.28 1.86
N THR A 110 6.64 -12.00 3.15
CA THR A 110 7.11 -10.72 3.69
C THR A 110 8.06 -11.01 4.85
N GLY A 111 9.37 -10.77 4.66
CA GLY A 111 10.40 -11.23 5.60
C GLY A 111 10.27 -12.72 5.96
N ASP A 112 10.10 -13.02 7.25
CA ASP A 112 9.91 -14.38 7.78
C ASP A 112 8.44 -14.86 7.75
N ASN A 113 7.51 -13.97 7.43
CA ASN A 113 6.09 -14.29 7.35
C ASN A 113 5.73 -14.78 5.95
N GLU A 114 5.01 -15.89 5.89
CA GLU A 114 4.55 -16.48 4.63
C GLU A 114 3.06 -16.80 4.72
N LEU A 115 2.35 -16.46 3.65
CA LEU A 115 0.95 -16.73 3.46
C LEU A 115 0.76 -17.54 2.18
N VAL A 116 0.46 -18.83 2.35
CA VAL A 116 0.16 -19.74 1.23
C VAL A 116 -1.36 -19.75 1.03
N LEU A 117 -1.78 -19.35 -0.16
CA LEU A 117 -3.18 -19.14 -0.55
C LEU A 117 -3.52 -20.00 -1.76
N LYS A 118 -4.80 -20.35 -1.89
CA LYS A 118 -5.32 -21.10 -3.03
C LYS A 118 -6.69 -20.56 -3.43
N ALA A 119 -6.80 -20.22 -4.71
CA ALA A 119 -8.02 -19.78 -5.36
C ALA A 119 -8.89 -20.97 -5.78
N LEU A 120 -10.11 -20.69 -6.23
CA LEU A 120 -11.02 -21.67 -6.81
C LEU A 120 -10.52 -22.13 -8.19
N ASP A 121 -10.06 -21.19 -9.01
CA ASP A 121 -9.60 -21.39 -10.38
C ASP A 121 -8.42 -20.46 -10.73
N GLN A 122 -7.93 -20.62 -11.97
CA GLN A 122 -6.80 -19.85 -12.49
C GLN A 122 -7.12 -18.36 -12.60
N ALA A 123 -8.31 -18.00 -13.08
CA ALA A 123 -8.70 -16.61 -13.31
C ALA A 123 -8.77 -15.84 -11.98
N GLU A 124 -9.35 -16.46 -10.95
CA GLU A 124 -9.37 -15.88 -9.60
C GLU A 124 -7.95 -15.74 -9.04
N MET A 125 -7.08 -16.73 -9.23
CA MET A 125 -5.68 -16.63 -8.80
C MET A 125 -4.99 -15.44 -9.47
N ASP A 126 -5.09 -15.33 -10.79
CA ASP A 126 -4.45 -14.28 -11.59
C ASP A 126 -4.94 -12.89 -11.16
N ASP A 127 -6.25 -12.75 -10.92
CA ASP A 127 -6.82 -11.50 -10.42
C ASP A 127 -6.29 -11.13 -9.04
N TRP A 128 -6.17 -12.10 -8.12
CA TRP A 128 -5.59 -11.84 -6.80
C TRP A 128 -4.13 -11.43 -6.90
N VAL A 129 -3.32 -12.15 -7.68
CA VAL A 129 -1.91 -11.82 -7.89
C VAL A 129 -1.75 -10.44 -8.50
N LYS A 130 -2.58 -10.09 -9.49
CA LYS A 130 -2.58 -8.77 -10.13
C LYS A 130 -2.87 -7.65 -9.14
N GLU A 131 -3.93 -7.77 -8.34
CA GLU A 131 -4.31 -6.73 -7.37
C GLU A 131 -3.29 -6.56 -6.24
N ILE A 132 -2.71 -7.67 -5.77
CA ILE A 132 -1.65 -7.62 -4.76
C ILE A 132 -0.40 -6.95 -5.35
N THR A 133 0.01 -7.34 -6.57
CA THR A 133 1.16 -6.75 -7.27
C THR A 133 0.97 -5.26 -7.50
N ALA A 134 -0.21 -4.84 -7.97
CA ALA A 134 -0.55 -3.43 -8.16
C ALA A 134 -0.48 -2.64 -6.85
N SER A 135 -0.85 -3.27 -5.73
CA SER A 135 -0.75 -2.66 -4.41
C SER A 135 0.68 -2.49 -3.93
N LEU A 136 1.55 -3.47 -4.21
CA LEU A 136 2.98 -3.37 -3.92
C LEU A 136 3.66 -2.30 -4.78
N ALA A 137 3.31 -2.21 -6.07
CA ALA A 137 3.82 -1.18 -6.96
C ALA A 137 3.43 0.23 -6.48
N ALA A 138 2.18 0.43 -6.04
CA ALA A 138 1.72 1.70 -5.50
C ALA A 138 2.49 2.14 -4.23
N MET A 139 2.96 1.20 -3.40
CA MET A 139 3.81 1.50 -2.24
C MET A 139 5.22 1.94 -2.65
N GLN A 140 5.74 1.41 -3.76
CA GLN A 140 7.06 1.77 -4.26
C GLN A 140 7.05 3.17 -4.87
N THR A 141 5.98 3.53 -5.60
CA THR A 141 5.84 4.87 -6.17
C THR A 141 5.69 5.94 -5.10
N SER A 142 4.87 5.71 -4.07
CA SER A 142 4.72 6.66 -2.96
C SER A 142 6.04 6.87 -2.20
N SER A 143 6.83 5.81 -1.99
CA SER A 143 8.15 5.92 -1.36
C SER A 143 9.20 6.62 -2.24
N SER A 144 9.08 6.52 -3.56
CA SER A 144 10.00 7.17 -4.51
C SER A 144 9.71 8.66 -4.66
N ASP A 145 8.43 9.05 -4.70
CA ASP A 145 8.03 10.45 -4.83
C ASP A 145 8.38 11.26 -3.58
N GLU A 146 8.19 10.69 -2.38
CA GLU A 146 8.67 11.31 -1.12
C GLU A 146 10.19 11.49 -1.10
N ARG A 147 10.95 10.49 -1.59
CA ARG A 147 12.43 10.60 -1.70
C ARG A 147 12.86 11.65 -2.72
N ALA A 148 12.17 11.74 -3.85
CA ALA A 148 12.46 12.74 -4.88
C ALA A 148 12.14 14.16 -4.39
N GLN A 149 11.04 14.35 -3.66
CA GLN A 149 10.66 15.62 -3.05
C GLN A 149 11.66 16.04 -1.96
N LEU A 150 12.09 15.12 -1.08
CA LEU A 150 13.13 15.40 -0.08
C LEU A 150 14.48 15.74 -0.73
N ALA A 151 14.84 15.07 -1.84
CA ALA A 151 16.06 15.38 -2.58
C ALA A 151 16.01 16.75 -3.27
N GLN A 152 14.85 17.16 -3.81
CA GLN A 152 14.67 18.50 -4.38
C GLN A 152 14.74 19.61 -3.33
N LEU A 153 14.14 19.40 -2.14
CA LEU A 153 14.25 20.33 -1.02
C LEU A 153 15.70 20.45 -0.51
N ALA A 154 16.44 19.35 -0.44
CA ALA A 154 17.86 19.37 -0.09
C ALA A 154 18.72 20.07 -1.16
N SER A 155 18.36 19.95 -2.44
CA SER A 155 19.04 20.64 -3.55
C SER A 155 18.76 22.15 -3.56
N LEU A 156 17.57 22.58 -3.15
CA LEU A 156 17.20 24.00 -3.03
C LEU A 156 17.80 24.67 -1.78
N GLY A 157 18.15 23.88 -0.75
CA GLY A 157 18.80 24.36 0.47
C GLY A 157 20.32 24.51 0.41
N SER A 158 20.99 24.05 -0.66
CA SER A 158 22.45 24.11 -0.80
C SER A 158 22.97 25.27 -1.68
N GLY A 159 22.12 26.21 -2.09
CA GLY A 159 22.44 27.27 -3.05
C GLY A 159 22.64 28.68 -2.46
N ALA A 160 22.95 28.82 -1.17
CA ALA A 160 23.13 30.12 -0.52
C ALA A 160 24.38 30.15 0.37
N ALA A 161 25.56 30.02 -0.25
CA ALA A 161 26.84 30.35 0.37
C ALA A 161 27.91 30.55 -0.72
N GLU A 162 27.82 31.66 -1.48
CA GLU A 162 28.98 32.30 -2.12
C GLU A 162 28.88 33.76 -1.67
N GLU A 163 29.54 34.09 -0.55
CA GLU A 163 30.85 34.79 -0.54
C GLU A 163 30.70 36.27 -0.92
N ASP A 164 30.26 37.07 0.06
CA ASP A 164 30.63 38.48 0.15
C ASP A 164 31.95 38.53 0.94
N ASP A 165 33.06 38.83 0.26
CA ASP A 165 34.27 39.38 0.88
C ASP A 165 34.99 40.23 -0.18
N GLU A 166 34.70 41.54 -0.19
CA GLU A 166 35.68 42.63 -0.43
C GLU A 166 35.14 44.00 0.03
#